data_AF-A0AAZ1Y327-F1
#
_entry.id   AF-A0AAZ1Y327-F1
#
_cell.length_a   1.000
_cell.length_b   1.000
_cell.length_c   1.000
_cell.angle_alpha   90.00
_cell.angle_beta   90.00
_cell.angle_gamma   90.00
#
_symmetry.space_group_name_H-M   'P 1'
#
loop_
_entity.id
_entity.type
_entity.pdbx_description
1 polymer ?
#
loop_
_entity_poly.entity_id
_entity_poly.type
_entity_poly.pdbx_seq_one_letter_code
_entity_poly.pdbx_strand_id
1 'polypeptide(L)'
;MVTEVRGFTDPQKEEYIKKKFRDEEQASRIISHIKTSRSLHIMCHIPVFCWITATVLEDELKTREGGQLPKTLTEMYIHFLVVQAKVKKVKYDGGAETDPHWSPESRKMIESLGKLAFDQLQKGNLIFYESDLTECGIDIRAASVYSGVFTQIFKEERGLYQDKVFCFIHLSVQEFLAALHAHLTFINSGLNLLEEQQTTSQRSETTESSVTHFYQSAVNKALQSPNGHLDLFLRFLLGLSLQTNQIFLRGLLTQTGSSSQTNQETVQYIKKKLNESLSSEKNINLFHCLNELNDRSLVEEIQEYLRSGRLSRYKLFPTQWSALVFILLSSEKDLDVFDLQKYSASEEALLRLLPVVKASNKALLSVPNLSETGCEGVSSVLRSQYSSLRELNLSINSLEDSGFKIFSAALESPHCRLETLRSDLVLISFHSFRKSTN
;
A
#
# COMPACT_ATOMS: atom_id res chain seq x y z
N MET A 1 -7.48 24.26 13.83
CA MET A 1 -8.32 23.05 13.88
C MET A 1 -8.11 22.31 12.56
N VAL A 2 -7.55 21.10 12.60
CA VAL A 2 -7.33 20.27 11.40
C VAL A 2 -8.46 19.26 11.35
N THR A 3 -9.21 19.22 10.25
CA THR A 3 -10.28 18.24 10.04
C THR A 3 -9.72 17.09 9.22
N GLU A 4 -9.76 15.88 9.78
CA GLU A 4 -9.29 14.65 9.14
C GLU A 4 -10.48 13.89 8.53
N VAL A 5 -10.39 13.55 7.24
CA VAL A 5 -11.38 12.67 6.58
C VAL A 5 -10.94 11.22 6.75
N ARG A 6 -11.72 10.43 7.49
CA ARG A 6 -11.37 9.07 7.92
C ARG A 6 -11.95 7.94 7.06
N GLY A 7 -12.37 8.20 5.83
CA GLY A 7 -12.88 7.13 4.95
C GLY A 7 -14.13 6.40 5.46
N PHE A 8 -14.32 5.17 4.99
CA PHE A 8 -15.43 4.26 5.34
C PHE A 8 -15.06 3.34 6.50
N THR A 9 -15.94 3.29 7.50
CA THR A 9 -15.97 2.22 8.50
C THR A 9 -16.46 0.91 7.88
N ASP A 10 -16.22 -0.22 8.55
CA ASP A 10 -16.68 -1.53 8.09
C ASP A 10 -18.18 -1.60 7.76
N PRO A 11 -19.09 -1.08 8.62
CA PRO A 11 -20.51 -1.00 8.28
C PRO A 11 -20.77 -0.16 7.03
N GLN A 12 -20.05 0.95 6.83
CA GLN A 12 -20.21 1.82 5.66
C GLN A 12 -19.72 1.16 4.38
N LYS A 13 -18.65 0.35 4.44
CA LYS A 13 -18.18 -0.46 3.31
C LYS A 13 -19.30 -1.41 2.85
N GLU A 14 -19.93 -2.13 3.78
CA GLU A 14 -21.02 -3.06 3.47
C GLU A 14 -22.26 -2.35 2.93
N GLU A 15 -22.64 -1.24 3.55
CA GLU A 15 -23.80 -0.44 3.13
C GLU A 15 -23.62 0.08 1.70
N TYR A 16 -22.43 0.56 1.36
CA TYR A 16 -22.11 1.00 0.00
C TYR A 16 -22.30 -0.13 -1.02
N ILE A 17 -21.78 -1.33 -0.75
CA ILE A 17 -21.94 -2.48 -1.64
C ILE A 17 -23.42 -2.86 -1.76
N LYS A 18 -24.15 -2.97 -0.65
CA LYS A 18 -25.59 -3.29 -0.68
C LYS A 18 -26.42 -2.26 -1.45
N LYS A 19 -26.05 -0.98 -1.39
CA LYS A 19 -26.71 0.09 -2.18
C LYS A 19 -26.39 0.03 -3.67
N LYS A 20 -25.19 -0.44 -4.04
CA LYS A 20 -24.76 -0.51 -5.44
C LYS A 20 -25.35 -1.70 -6.19
N PHE A 21 -25.47 -2.85 -5.54
CA PHE A 21 -25.95 -4.09 -6.17
C PHE A 21 -27.42 -4.36 -5.83
N ARG A 22 -28.24 -4.60 -6.86
CA ARG A 22 -29.67 -4.94 -6.67
C ARG A 22 -29.88 -6.38 -6.23
N ASP A 23 -28.96 -7.27 -6.60
CA ASP A 23 -28.97 -8.69 -6.24
C ASP A 23 -28.27 -8.89 -4.89
N GLU A 24 -29.02 -9.37 -3.89
CA GLU A 24 -28.52 -9.60 -2.54
C GLU A 24 -27.48 -10.73 -2.46
N GLU A 25 -27.58 -11.76 -3.31
CA GLU A 25 -26.61 -12.86 -3.36
C GLU A 25 -25.29 -12.35 -3.92
N GLN A 26 -25.35 -11.56 -5.00
CA GLN A 26 -24.17 -10.94 -5.59
C GLN A 26 -23.49 -9.99 -4.59
N ALA A 27 -24.27 -9.13 -3.91
CA ALA A 27 -23.75 -8.22 -2.89
C ALA A 27 -23.06 -8.98 -1.74
N SER A 28 -23.69 -10.05 -1.26
CA SER A 28 -23.16 -10.90 -0.18
C SER A 28 -21.86 -11.59 -0.57
N ARG A 29 -21.77 -12.10 -1.81
CA ARG A 29 -20.55 -12.72 -2.34
C ARG A 29 -19.40 -11.72 -2.45
N ILE A 30 -19.67 -10.49 -2.90
CA ILE A 30 -18.67 -9.42 -2.97
C ILE A 30 -18.17 -9.03 -1.57
N ILE A 31 -19.09 -8.82 -0.62
CA ILE A 31 -18.74 -8.49 0.76
C ILE A 31 -17.87 -9.59 1.37
N SER A 32 -18.23 -10.86 1.15
CA SER A 32 -17.44 -12.02 1.61
C SER A 32 -16.04 -12.04 1.00
N HIS A 33 -15.92 -11.79 -0.30
CA HIS A 33 -14.61 -11.72 -0.96
C HIS A 33 -13.75 -10.56 -0.43
N ILE A 34 -14.33 -9.38 -0.24
CA ILE A 34 -13.62 -8.23 0.33
C ILE A 34 -13.13 -8.57 1.74
N LYS A 35 -13.97 -9.16 2.59
CA LYS A 35 -13.60 -9.55 3.96
C LYS A 35 -12.53 -10.63 4.02
N THR A 36 -12.55 -11.59 3.08
CA THR A 36 -11.56 -12.68 3.04
C THR A 36 -10.22 -12.22 2.47
N SER A 37 -10.20 -11.18 1.63
CA SER A 37 -8.96 -10.55 1.16
C SER A 37 -8.61 -9.32 2.01
N ARG A 38 -7.69 -9.50 2.96
CA ARG A 38 -7.22 -8.43 3.86
C ARG A 38 -6.78 -7.16 3.13
N SER A 39 -6.05 -7.32 2.01
CA SER A 39 -5.60 -6.17 1.21
C SER A 39 -6.78 -5.37 0.65
N LEU A 40 -7.80 -6.04 0.09
CA LEU A 40 -8.99 -5.38 -0.43
C LEU A 40 -9.80 -4.72 0.69
N HIS A 41 -9.94 -5.41 1.83
CA HIS A 41 -10.66 -4.92 2.99
C HIS A 41 -10.10 -3.61 3.53
N ILE A 42 -8.76 -3.53 3.69
CA ILE A 42 -8.05 -2.33 4.15
C ILE A 42 -8.24 -1.20 3.13
N MET A 43 -8.08 -1.49 1.84
CA MET A 43 -8.14 -0.46 0.81
C MET A 43 -9.54 0.11 0.61
N CYS A 44 -10.59 -0.70 0.75
CA CYS A 44 -11.98 -0.26 0.68
C CYS A 44 -12.37 0.73 1.78
N HIS A 45 -11.49 0.98 2.76
CA HIS A 45 -11.61 2.14 3.65
C HIS A 45 -11.63 3.47 2.89
N ILE A 46 -10.93 3.59 1.77
CA ILE A 46 -11.01 4.81 0.95
C ILE A 46 -12.14 4.61 -0.08
N PRO A 47 -13.13 5.52 -0.15
CA PRO A 47 -14.31 5.34 -1.00
C PRO A 47 -14.02 5.03 -2.47
N VAL A 48 -12.99 5.64 -3.06
CA VAL A 48 -12.63 5.39 -4.47
C VAL A 48 -12.17 3.95 -4.69
N PHE A 49 -11.41 3.35 -3.78
CA PHE A 49 -11.03 1.93 -3.87
C PHE A 49 -12.24 1.02 -3.69
N CYS A 50 -13.20 1.39 -2.83
CA CYS A 50 -14.45 0.67 -2.70
C CYS A 50 -15.26 0.70 -4.01
N TRP A 51 -15.30 1.85 -4.69
CA TRP A 51 -15.91 1.99 -6.01
C TRP A 51 -15.19 1.17 -7.09
N ILE A 52 -13.86 1.22 -7.18
CA ILE A 52 -13.06 0.42 -8.13
C ILE A 52 -13.32 -1.07 -7.90
N THR A 53 -13.19 -1.53 -6.65
CA THR A 53 -13.37 -2.94 -6.27
C THR A 53 -14.76 -3.43 -6.63
N ALA A 54 -15.81 -2.67 -6.30
CA ALA A 54 -17.17 -3.02 -6.66
C ALA A 54 -17.36 -3.10 -8.18
N THR A 55 -16.80 -2.16 -8.93
CA THR A 55 -16.92 -2.12 -10.40
C THR A 55 -16.24 -3.33 -11.05
N VAL A 56 -15.05 -3.70 -10.57
CA VAL A 56 -14.31 -4.87 -11.07
C VAL A 56 -15.03 -6.17 -10.74
N LEU A 57 -15.45 -6.34 -9.49
CA LEU A 57 -16.12 -7.57 -9.06
C LEU A 57 -17.50 -7.74 -9.70
N GLU A 58 -18.17 -6.64 -10.06
CA GLU A 58 -19.40 -6.68 -10.86
C GLU A 58 -19.16 -7.32 -12.24
N ASP A 59 -18.14 -6.88 -12.98
CA ASP A 59 -17.80 -7.41 -14.31
C ASP A 59 -17.34 -8.87 -14.23
N GLU A 60 -16.49 -9.20 -13.25
CA GLU A 60 -15.97 -10.56 -13.07
C GLU A 60 -17.09 -11.56 -12.71
N LEU A 61 -18.07 -11.16 -11.90
CA LEU A 61 -19.19 -12.04 -11.55
C LEU A 61 -20.20 -12.24 -12.68
N LYS A 62 -20.34 -11.27 -13.59
CA LYS A 62 -21.19 -11.41 -14.79
C LYS A 62 -20.56 -12.34 -15.83
N THR A 63 -19.24 -12.34 -15.92
CA THR A 63 -18.50 -13.02 -17.00
C THR A 63 -17.93 -14.38 -16.62
N ARG A 64 -17.78 -14.70 -15.31
CA ARG A 64 -17.22 -15.97 -14.84
C ARG A 64 -18.21 -16.80 -14.02
N GLU A 65 -18.70 -17.90 -14.59
CA GLU A 65 -19.31 -18.99 -13.82
C GLU A 65 -18.20 -19.76 -13.07
N GLY A 66 -17.83 -19.31 -11.86
CA GLY A 66 -17.01 -20.11 -10.93
C GLY A 66 -15.49 -19.86 -10.92
N GLY A 67 -14.99 -18.81 -11.57
CA GLY A 67 -13.56 -18.44 -11.51
C GLY A 67 -13.14 -17.80 -10.17
N GLN A 68 -11.84 -17.86 -9.82
CA GLN A 68 -11.30 -17.12 -8.69
C GLN A 68 -11.35 -15.60 -8.96
N LEU A 69 -11.84 -14.85 -8.00
CA LEU A 69 -11.88 -13.38 -8.05
C LEU A 69 -10.49 -12.78 -7.79
N PRO A 70 -10.18 -11.59 -8.34
CA PRO A 70 -8.93 -10.88 -8.10
C PRO A 70 -8.61 -10.73 -6.61
N LYS A 71 -7.40 -11.06 -6.20
CA LYS A 71 -6.93 -11.05 -4.80
C LYS A 71 -5.92 -9.96 -4.53
N THR A 72 -5.03 -9.68 -5.49
CA THR A 72 -3.97 -8.67 -5.35
C THR A 72 -4.44 -7.30 -5.84
N LEU A 73 -3.73 -6.25 -5.46
CA LEU A 73 -4.07 -4.91 -5.92
C LEU A 73 -3.81 -4.78 -7.42
N THR A 74 -2.72 -5.37 -7.90
CA THR A 74 -2.36 -5.32 -9.31
C THR A 74 -3.39 -6.03 -10.18
N GLU A 75 -3.87 -7.20 -9.76
CA GLU A 75 -4.99 -7.88 -10.45
C GLU A 75 -6.22 -6.96 -10.51
N MET A 76 -6.63 -6.38 -9.39
CA MET A 76 -7.78 -5.45 -9.38
C MET A 76 -7.63 -4.31 -10.37
N TYR A 77 -6.44 -3.71 -10.47
CA TYR A 77 -6.20 -2.58 -11.38
C TYR A 77 -6.09 -2.98 -12.84
N ILE A 78 -5.55 -4.17 -13.13
CA ILE A 78 -5.57 -4.74 -14.49
C ILE A 78 -7.01 -4.97 -14.93
N HIS A 79 -7.83 -5.62 -14.09
CA HIS A 79 -9.24 -5.84 -14.38
C HIS A 79 -10.00 -4.50 -14.48
N PHE A 80 -9.69 -3.53 -13.63
CA PHE A 80 -10.27 -2.18 -13.73
C PHE A 80 -9.98 -1.55 -15.08
N LEU A 81 -8.74 -1.63 -15.56
CA LEU A 81 -8.34 -1.10 -16.86
C LEU A 81 -9.09 -1.79 -18.01
N VAL A 82 -9.24 -3.13 -17.94
CA VAL A 82 -10.01 -3.92 -18.91
C VAL A 82 -11.47 -3.49 -18.91
N VAL A 83 -12.10 -3.30 -17.73
CA VAL A 83 -13.47 -2.80 -17.62
C VAL A 83 -13.60 -1.41 -18.25
N GLN A 84 -12.67 -0.49 -17.98
CA GLN A 84 -12.70 0.85 -18.60
C GLN A 84 -12.57 0.78 -20.13
N ALA A 85 -11.71 -0.10 -20.65
CA ALA A 85 -11.57 -0.31 -22.09
C ALA A 85 -12.88 -0.84 -22.73
N LYS A 86 -13.54 -1.82 -22.09
CA LYS A 86 -14.84 -2.35 -22.53
C LYS A 86 -15.92 -1.27 -22.50
N VAL A 87 -16.07 -0.54 -21.39
CA VAL A 87 -17.08 0.51 -21.23
C VAL A 87 -16.91 1.59 -22.30
N LYS A 88 -15.68 2.01 -22.56
CA LYS A 88 -15.37 2.99 -23.59
C LYS A 88 -15.77 2.48 -24.99
N LYS A 89 -15.43 1.23 -25.29
CA LYS A 89 -15.76 0.60 -26.57
C LYS A 89 -17.28 0.50 -26.82
N VAL A 90 -18.05 0.04 -25.84
CA VAL A 90 -19.51 -0.11 -25.95
C VAL A 90 -20.19 1.25 -26.07
N LYS A 91 -19.75 2.24 -25.29
CA LYS A 91 -20.42 3.56 -25.25
C LYS A 91 -20.07 4.47 -26.42
N TYR A 92 -18.86 4.38 -26.96
CA TYR A 92 -18.34 5.39 -27.89
C TYR A 92 -17.85 4.82 -29.22
N ASP A 93 -17.34 3.59 -29.23
CA ASP A 93 -16.78 2.99 -30.45
C ASP A 93 -17.80 2.07 -31.17
N GLY A 94 -19.03 1.94 -30.63
CA GLY A 94 -20.13 1.16 -31.23
C GLY A 94 -19.90 -0.36 -31.29
N GLY A 95 -18.91 -0.87 -30.55
CA GLY A 95 -18.55 -2.29 -30.53
C GLY A 95 -19.36 -3.13 -29.54
N ALA A 96 -19.40 -4.44 -29.75
CA ALA A 96 -20.05 -5.38 -28.85
C ALA A 96 -19.16 -5.74 -27.65
N GLU A 97 -19.76 -6.11 -26.52
CA GLU A 97 -19.04 -6.57 -25.31
C GLU A 97 -18.17 -7.81 -25.56
N THR A 98 -18.50 -8.61 -26.57
CA THR A 98 -17.80 -9.85 -26.96
C THR A 98 -16.50 -9.62 -27.71
N ASP A 99 -16.21 -8.40 -28.16
CA ASP A 99 -15.02 -8.12 -28.94
C ASP A 99 -13.74 -8.16 -28.10
N PRO A 100 -12.56 -8.38 -28.72
CA PRO A 100 -11.28 -8.25 -28.03
C PRO A 100 -11.17 -6.89 -27.32
N HIS A 101 -10.78 -6.94 -26.05
CA HIS A 101 -10.79 -5.77 -25.17
C HIS A 101 -9.73 -4.72 -25.60
N TRP A 102 -8.71 -5.13 -26.37
CA TRP A 102 -7.59 -4.29 -26.81
C TRP A 102 -7.63 -4.02 -28.32
N SER A 103 -8.41 -3.01 -28.74
CA SER A 103 -8.33 -2.45 -30.10
C SER A 103 -7.04 -1.64 -30.31
N PRO A 104 -6.56 -1.45 -31.55
CA PRO A 104 -5.39 -0.60 -31.82
C PRO A 104 -5.50 0.80 -31.21
N GLU A 105 -6.68 1.41 -31.29
CA GLU A 105 -6.98 2.74 -30.75
C GLU A 105 -6.91 2.74 -29.22
N SER A 106 -7.47 1.71 -28.59
CA SER A 106 -7.46 1.57 -27.13
C SER A 106 -6.05 1.32 -26.60
N ARG A 107 -5.23 0.54 -27.30
CA ARG A 107 -3.82 0.31 -26.95
C ARG A 107 -3.03 1.61 -26.99
N LYS A 108 -3.11 2.35 -28.11
CA LYS A 108 -2.43 3.64 -28.28
C LYS A 108 -2.81 4.62 -27.17
N MET A 109 -4.09 4.65 -26.79
CA MET A 109 -4.55 5.51 -25.71
C MET A 109 -4.00 5.09 -24.34
N ILE A 110 -3.99 3.80 -24.00
CA ILE A 110 -3.39 3.31 -22.75
C ILE A 110 -1.89 3.61 -22.70
N GLU A 111 -1.17 3.45 -23.81
CA GLU A 111 0.25 3.83 -23.90
C GLU A 111 0.46 5.32 -23.62
N SER A 112 -0.39 6.17 -24.23
CA SER A 112 -0.34 7.63 -24.05
C SER A 112 -0.66 8.04 -22.61
N LEU A 113 -1.69 7.43 -22.00
CA LEU A 113 -2.06 7.65 -20.61
C LEU A 113 -0.99 7.17 -19.64
N GLY A 114 -0.38 6.02 -19.92
CA GLY A 114 0.71 5.47 -19.14
C GLY A 114 1.93 6.39 -19.14
N LYS A 115 2.31 6.92 -20.32
CA LYS A 115 3.39 7.90 -20.47
C LYS A 115 3.09 9.16 -19.65
N LEU A 116 1.90 9.75 -19.83
CA LEU A 116 1.47 10.93 -19.07
C LEU A 116 1.54 10.67 -17.56
N ALA A 117 1.02 9.53 -17.11
CA ALA A 117 1.01 9.17 -15.69
C ALA A 117 2.42 9.05 -15.13
N PHE A 118 3.34 8.44 -15.89
CA PHE A 118 4.74 8.32 -15.52
C PHE A 118 5.44 9.69 -15.43
N ASP A 119 5.30 10.52 -16.47
CA ASP A 119 5.94 11.84 -16.52
C ASP A 119 5.45 12.74 -15.39
N GLN A 120 4.14 12.75 -15.11
CA GLN A 120 3.58 13.56 -14.03
C GLN A 120 3.92 12.97 -12.64
N LEU A 121 4.06 11.64 -12.51
CA LEU A 121 4.52 11.02 -11.26
C LEU A 121 5.97 11.42 -10.96
N GLN A 122 6.87 11.42 -11.96
CA GLN A 122 8.26 11.87 -11.77
C GLN A 122 8.34 13.36 -11.41
N LYS A 123 7.45 14.19 -11.97
CA LYS A 123 7.35 15.62 -11.64
C LYS A 123 6.71 15.88 -10.26
N GLY A 124 6.08 14.89 -9.63
CA GLY A 124 5.31 15.05 -8.40
C GLY A 124 3.98 15.80 -8.58
N ASN A 125 3.46 15.81 -9.80
CA ASN A 125 2.24 16.54 -10.17
C ASN A 125 1.00 15.64 -10.04
N LEU A 126 -0.02 16.14 -9.34
CA LEU A 126 -1.36 15.54 -9.26
C LEU A 126 -2.33 16.15 -10.27
N ILE A 127 -2.03 17.36 -10.73
CA ILE A 127 -2.83 18.13 -11.68
C ILE A 127 -1.92 18.51 -12.84
N PHE A 128 -2.44 18.39 -14.05
CA PHE A 128 -1.74 18.68 -15.30
C PHE A 128 -2.64 19.43 -16.28
N TYR A 129 -2.05 20.01 -17.32
CA TYR A 129 -2.71 20.92 -18.24
C TYR A 129 -2.91 20.28 -19.62
N GLU A 130 -3.64 20.99 -20.47
CA GLU A 130 -3.87 20.61 -21.87
C GLU A 130 -2.58 20.41 -22.67
N SER A 131 -1.53 21.17 -22.35
CA SER A 131 -0.21 21.01 -22.95
C SER A 131 0.41 19.66 -22.65
N ASP A 132 0.26 19.17 -21.40
CA ASP A 132 0.80 17.87 -20.99
C ASP A 132 0.08 16.71 -21.71
N LEU A 133 -1.23 16.84 -21.92
CA LEU A 133 -2.02 15.89 -22.73
C LEU A 133 -1.51 15.84 -24.18
N THR A 134 -1.29 17.02 -24.77
CA THR A 134 -0.85 17.17 -26.16
C THR A 134 0.56 16.61 -26.37
N GLU A 135 1.47 16.84 -25.41
CA GLU A 135 2.83 16.27 -25.40
C GLU A 135 2.83 14.73 -25.34
N CYS A 136 1.79 14.14 -24.74
CA CYS A 136 1.59 12.69 -24.71
C CYS A 136 0.75 12.18 -25.88
N GLY A 137 0.36 13.03 -26.84
CA GLY A 137 -0.42 12.64 -28.02
C GLY A 137 -1.90 12.36 -27.73
N ILE A 138 -2.44 12.91 -26.64
CA ILE A 138 -3.84 12.75 -26.23
C ILE A 138 -4.65 13.95 -26.73
N ASP A 139 -5.62 13.72 -27.62
CA ASP A 139 -6.64 14.70 -27.98
C ASP A 139 -7.60 14.91 -26.79
N ILE A 140 -7.85 16.16 -26.43
CA ILE A 140 -8.77 16.56 -25.35
C ILE A 140 -10.18 16.00 -25.56
N ARG A 141 -10.64 15.86 -26.80
CA ARG A 141 -11.95 15.26 -27.08
C ARG A 141 -11.94 13.75 -26.78
N ALA A 142 -10.82 13.08 -27.05
CA ALA A 142 -10.62 11.68 -26.70
C ALA A 142 -10.41 11.50 -25.19
N ALA A 143 -9.81 12.48 -24.51
CA ALA A 143 -9.66 12.51 -23.05
C ALA A 143 -11.01 12.47 -22.33
N SER A 144 -12.01 13.22 -22.81
CA SER A 144 -13.37 13.24 -22.24
C SER A 144 -14.07 11.88 -22.24
N VAL A 145 -13.62 10.95 -23.08
CA VAL A 145 -14.19 9.60 -23.25
C VAL A 145 -13.71 8.63 -22.14
N TYR A 146 -12.57 8.93 -21.49
CA TYR A 146 -11.98 8.10 -20.44
C TYR A 146 -12.26 8.66 -19.03
N SER A 147 -13.49 9.12 -18.80
CA SER A 147 -13.91 9.75 -17.53
C SER A 147 -13.74 8.86 -16.30
N GLY A 148 -13.62 7.54 -16.48
CA GLY A 148 -13.33 6.59 -15.39
C GLY A 148 -11.85 6.49 -15.02
N VAL A 149 -10.94 7.12 -15.77
CA VAL A 149 -9.49 7.07 -15.54
C VAL A 149 -8.94 8.43 -15.10
N PHE A 150 -9.40 9.52 -15.74
CA PHE A 150 -9.07 10.87 -15.33
C PHE A 150 -10.23 11.83 -15.61
N THR A 151 -10.29 12.93 -14.87
CA THR A 151 -11.38 13.90 -14.93
C THR A 151 -10.86 15.28 -15.28
N GLN A 152 -11.69 16.04 -16.00
CA GLN A 152 -11.48 17.47 -16.19
C GLN A 152 -12.00 18.21 -14.96
N ILE A 153 -11.23 19.18 -14.49
CA ILE A 153 -11.60 20.11 -13.43
C ILE A 153 -11.46 21.52 -13.99
N PHE A 154 -12.39 22.40 -13.63
CA PHE A 154 -12.27 23.82 -13.94
C PHE A 154 -11.53 24.51 -12.79
N LYS A 155 -10.40 25.14 -13.08
CA LYS A 155 -9.74 26.03 -12.15
C LYS A 155 -9.99 27.46 -12.61
N GLU A 156 -10.67 28.23 -11.76
CA GLU A 156 -10.95 29.63 -12.03
C GLU A 156 -9.72 30.46 -11.60
N GLU A 157 -8.93 30.94 -12.57
CA GLU A 157 -7.83 31.87 -12.28
C GLU A 157 -8.29 33.30 -12.61
N ARG A 158 -8.52 34.09 -11.55
CA ARG A 158 -8.84 35.53 -11.59
C ARG A 158 -9.87 35.92 -12.67
N GLY A 159 -11.14 35.57 -12.43
CA GLY A 159 -12.31 36.32 -12.89
C GLY A 159 -12.68 36.30 -14.38
N LEU A 160 -11.78 35.91 -15.30
CA LEU A 160 -12.06 35.86 -16.75
C LEU A 160 -11.47 34.66 -17.51
N TYR A 161 -10.43 33.98 -16.99
CA TYR A 161 -9.83 32.81 -17.65
C TYR A 161 -10.10 31.54 -16.84
N GLN A 162 -10.77 30.57 -17.45
CA GLN A 162 -10.91 29.22 -16.93
C GLN A 162 -9.93 28.32 -17.66
N ASP A 163 -8.76 28.08 -17.04
CA ASP A 163 -7.86 27.06 -17.55
C ASP A 163 -8.43 25.68 -17.19
N LYS A 164 -8.52 24.83 -18.23
CA LYS A 164 -8.90 23.44 -18.06
C LYS A 164 -7.70 22.70 -17.47
N VAL A 165 -7.90 22.16 -16.28
CA VAL A 165 -6.92 21.31 -15.64
C VAL A 165 -7.47 19.89 -15.54
N PHE A 166 -6.56 18.93 -15.46
CA PHE A 166 -6.89 17.52 -15.47
C PHE A 166 -6.18 16.82 -14.32
N CYS A 167 -6.80 15.78 -13.79
CA CYS A 167 -6.16 14.87 -12.84
C CYS A 167 -6.70 13.46 -13.02
N PHE A 168 -5.89 12.46 -12.69
CA PHE A 168 -6.40 11.09 -12.56
C PHE A 168 -7.46 11.03 -11.46
N ILE A 169 -8.44 10.14 -11.60
CA ILE A 169 -9.53 10.00 -10.61
C ILE A 169 -9.00 9.70 -9.20
N HIS A 170 -7.79 9.15 -9.11
CA HIS A 170 -7.04 8.95 -7.89
C HIS A 170 -5.54 8.75 -8.20
N LEU A 171 -4.66 9.11 -7.25
CA LEU A 171 -3.21 8.92 -7.38
C LEU A 171 -2.83 7.45 -7.66
N SER A 172 -3.55 6.50 -7.09
CA SER A 172 -3.29 5.06 -7.37
C SER A 172 -3.54 4.67 -8.82
N VAL A 173 -4.43 5.35 -9.54
CA VAL A 173 -4.64 5.12 -10.98
C VAL A 173 -3.47 5.69 -11.77
N GLN A 174 -2.96 6.86 -11.37
CA GLN A 174 -1.73 7.43 -11.93
C GLN A 174 -0.53 6.50 -11.71
N GLU A 175 -0.30 6.04 -10.48
CA GLU A 175 0.82 5.15 -10.15
C GLU A 175 0.72 3.79 -10.86
N PHE A 176 -0.49 3.23 -10.98
CA PHE A 176 -0.71 2.00 -11.75
C PHE A 176 -0.38 2.18 -13.23
N LEU A 177 -0.89 3.24 -13.86
CA LEU A 177 -0.63 3.52 -15.27
C LEU A 177 0.84 3.83 -15.54
N ALA A 178 1.50 4.54 -14.62
CA ALA A 178 2.94 4.77 -14.65
C ALA A 178 3.72 3.45 -14.56
N ALA A 179 3.35 2.56 -13.64
CA ALA A 179 3.98 1.24 -13.50
C ALA A 179 3.76 0.37 -14.73
N LEU A 180 2.55 0.40 -15.30
CA LEU A 180 2.24 -0.27 -16.55
C LEU A 180 3.10 0.28 -17.70
N HIS A 181 3.26 1.60 -17.81
CA HIS A 181 4.11 2.20 -18.83
C HIS A 181 5.58 1.82 -18.69
N ALA A 182 6.12 1.85 -17.46
CA ALA A 182 7.50 1.42 -17.19
C ALA A 182 7.70 -0.06 -17.54
N HIS A 183 6.77 -0.92 -17.14
CA HIS A 183 6.79 -2.34 -17.46
C HIS A 183 6.74 -2.59 -18.98
N LEU A 184 5.75 -2.02 -19.67
CA LEU A 184 5.57 -2.21 -21.11
C LEU A 184 6.76 -1.67 -21.90
N THR A 185 7.28 -0.50 -21.53
CA THR A 185 8.45 0.10 -22.19
C THR A 185 9.68 -0.80 -22.05
N PHE A 186 9.94 -1.30 -20.84
CA PHE A 186 11.06 -2.20 -20.62
C PHE A 186 10.90 -3.52 -21.38
N ILE A 187 9.75 -4.18 -21.30
CA ILE A 187 9.53 -5.48 -21.96
C ILE A 187 9.53 -5.37 -23.49
N ASN A 188 9.00 -4.29 -24.06
CA ASN A 188 8.91 -4.12 -25.51
C ASN A 188 10.21 -3.57 -26.14
N SER A 189 11.00 -2.77 -25.42
CA SER A 189 12.17 -2.06 -25.98
C SER A 189 13.49 -2.24 -25.24
N GLY A 190 13.48 -2.85 -24.04
CA GLY A 190 14.65 -2.96 -23.16
C GLY A 190 15.02 -1.67 -22.42
N LEU A 191 14.28 -0.57 -22.62
CA LEU A 191 14.56 0.71 -22.00
C LEU A 191 14.10 0.74 -20.53
N ASN A 192 15.04 0.86 -19.60
CA ASN A 192 14.73 1.10 -18.19
C ASN A 192 14.47 2.60 -17.94
N LEU A 193 13.19 2.99 -17.83
CA LEU A 193 12.80 4.37 -17.54
C LEU A 193 13.14 4.83 -16.11
N LEU A 194 13.51 3.92 -15.21
CA LEU A 194 13.81 4.25 -13.82
C LEU A 194 15.27 4.67 -13.61
N GLU A 195 16.14 4.48 -14.59
CA GLU A 195 17.55 4.88 -14.53
C GLU A 195 17.78 6.17 -15.32
N GLU A 196 18.44 7.15 -14.70
CA GLU A 196 18.89 8.36 -15.39
C GLU A 196 20.12 8.00 -16.27
N GLN A 197 19.94 8.09 -17.58
CA GLN A 197 20.95 7.95 -18.66
C GLN A 197 22.24 7.17 -18.32
N GLN A 198 22.22 5.88 -18.63
CA GLN A 198 23.34 4.98 -18.96
C GLN A 198 24.74 5.35 -18.43
N THR A 199 25.20 4.66 -17.37
CA THR A 199 26.58 4.19 -17.38
C THR A 199 26.73 3.16 -18.49
N THR A 200 27.48 3.51 -19.52
CA THR A 200 28.01 2.61 -20.55
C THR A 200 28.85 1.51 -19.91
N SER A 201 28.22 0.39 -19.55
CA SER A 201 28.83 -0.83 -19.00
C SER A 201 27.65 -1.79 -18.70
N GLN A 202 27.39 -2.91 -19.38
CA GLN A 202 28.27 -3.91 -19.97
C GLN A 202 27.58 -4.63 -21.15
N ARG A 203 28.37 -4.98 -22.17
CA ARG A 203 28.04 -6.05 -23.10
C ARG A 203 28.05 -7.39 -22.35
N SER A 204 27.06 -8.23 -22.65
CA SER A 204 26.85 -9.63 -22.23
C SER A 204 26.02 -9.91 -20.97
N GLU A 205 24.86 -9.26 -20.81
CA GLU A 205 23.80 -9.80 -19.94
C GLU A 205 22.82 -10.63 -20.76
N THR A 206 22.38 -11.77 -20.21
CA THR A 206 21.24 -12.52 -20.77
C THR A 206 19.95 -11.71 -20.58
N THR A 207 18.96 -11.92 -21.45
CA THR A 207 17.66 -11.24 -21.33
C THR A 207 17.06 -11.39 -19.94
N GLU A 208 17.17 -12.58 -19.32
CA GLU A 208 16.67 -12.81 -17.95
C GLU A 208 17.40 -11.97 -16.89
N SER A 209 18.73 -11.86 -16.97
CA SER A 209 19.54 -11.02 -16.06
C SER A 209 19.09 -9.56 -16.10
N SER A 210 18.85 -9.03 -17.30
CA SER A 210 18.42 -7.64 -17.47
C SER A 210 17.04 -7.38 -16.87
N VAL A 211 16.11 -8.35 -16.97
CA VAL A 211 14.76 -8.25 -16.40
C VAL A 211 14.82 -8.32 -14.86
N THR A 212 15.62 -9.23 -14.30
CA THR A 212 15.86 -9.27 -12.86
C THR A 212 16.46 -7.95 -12.37
N HIS A 213 17.45 -7.41 -13.07
CA HIS A 213 18.06 -6.12 -12.74
C HIS A 213 17.04 -4.97 -12.77
N PHE A 214 16.16 -4.92 -13.78
CA PHE A 214 15.10 -3.93 -13.86
C PHE A 214 14.22 -3.89 -12.60
N TYR A 215 13.68 -5.02 -12.16
CA TYR A 215 12.84 -5.05 -10.95
C TYR A 215 13.63 -4.74 -9.68
N GLN A 216 14.88 -5.20 -9.57
CA GLN A 216 15.74 -4.87 -8.43
C GLN A 216 16.09 -3.38 -8.38
N SER A 217 16.32 -2.74 -9.53
CA SER A 217 16.55 -1.29 -9.64
C SER A 217 15.33 -0.51 -9.15
N ALA A 218 14.11 -0.97 -9.48
CA ALA A 218 12.88 -0.37 -9.01
C ALA A 218 12.71 -0.48 -7.48
N VAL A 219 13.03 -1.65 -6.91
CA VAL A 219 13.04 -1.85 -5.44
C VAL A 219 13.98 -0.84 -4.78
N ASN A 220 15.19 -0.68 -5.31
CA ASN A 220 16.15 0.28 -4.77
C ASN A 220 15.66 1.73 -4.88
N LYS A 221 15.11 2.12 -6.03
CA LYS A 221 14.60 3.49 -6.24
C LYS A 221 13.45 3.82 -5.30
N ALA A 222 12.53 2.88 -5.06
CA ALA A 222 11.47 3.05 -4.08
C ALA A 222 12.02 3.15 -2.64
N LEU A 223 13.00 2.31 -2.26
CA LEU A 223 13.63 2.37 -0.94
C LEU A 223 14.43 3.66 -0.71
N GLN A 224 14.95 4.29 -1.77
CA GLN A 224 15.62 5.58 -1.71
C GLN A 224 14.63 6.76 -1.62
N SER A 225 13.35 6.54 -1.94
CA SER A 225 12.32 7.56 -1.82
C SER A 225 12.15 8.03 -0.37
N PRO A 226 12.24 9.35 -0.09
CA PRO A 226 12.17 9.86 1.27
C PRO A 226 10.75 9.81 1.86
N ASN A 227 9.73 9.87 1.02
CA ASN A 227 8.32 9.98 1.42
C ASN A 227 7.46 8.80 0.93
N GLY A 228 8.08 7.75 0.38
CA GLY A 228 7.36 6.57 -0.11
C GLY A 228 6.48 6.81 -1.34
N HIS A 229 6.66 7.92 -2.08
CA HIS A 229 5.84 8.24 -3.26
C HIS A 229 5.97 7.24 -4.44
N LEU A 230 6.87 6.26 -4.35
CA LEU A 230 7.03 5.17 -5.32
C LEU A 230 6.58 3.82 -4.75
N ASP A 231 6.05 3.78 -3.53
CA ASP A 231 5.70 2.52 -2.87
C ASP A 231 4.58 1.79 -3.60
N LEU A 232 3.51 2.50 -3.95
CA LEU A 232 2.39 1.91 -4.67
C LEU A 232 2.74 1.63 -6.14
N PHE A 233 3.51 2.52 -6.77
CA PHE A 233 4.12 2.26 -8.08
C PHE A 233 4.91 0.95 -8.10
N LEU A 234 5.79 0.73 -7.11
CA LEU A 234 6.61 -0.49 -7.02
C LEU A 234 5.75 -1.74 -6.87
N ARG A 235 4.72 -1.69 -6.01
CA ARG A 235 3.77 -2.80 -5.83
C ARG A 235 3.13 -3.20 -7.16
N PHE A 236 2.63 -2.24 -7.92
CA PHE A 236 2.05 -2.49 -9.24
C PHE A 236 3.08 -3.05 -10.22
N LEU A 237 4.28 -2.47 -10.26
CA LEU A 237 5.34 -2.89 -11.18
C LEU A 237 5.73 -4.35 -10.96
N LEU A 238 5.85 -4.77 -9.69
CA LEU A 238 6.15 -6.15 -9.33
C LEU A 238 4.95 -7.08 -9.58
N GLY A 239 3.72 -6.64 -9.31
CA GLY A 239 2.55 -7.44 -9.68
C GLY A 239 2.45 -7.68 -11.19
N LEU A 240 2.86 -6.72 -12.02
CA LEU A 240 2.89 -6.85 -13.49
C LEU A 240 3.95 -7.85 -13.98
N SER A 241 4.96 -8.17 -13.16
CA SER A 241 5.98 -9.17 -13.50
C SER A 241 5.44 -10.61 -13.46
N LEU A 242 4.28 -10.85 -12.86
CA LEU A 242 3.65 -12.16 -12.82
C LEU A 242 2.99 -12.52 -14.16
N GLN A 243 3.33 -13.71 -14.68
CA GLN A 243 2.77 -14.21 -15.93
C GLN A 243 1.23 -14.32 -15.90
N THR A 244 0.63 -14.65 -14.75
CA THR A 244 -0.82 -14.71 -14.57
C THR A 244 -1.50 -13.37 -14.83
N ASN A 245 -0.83 -12.28 -14.47
CA ASN A 245 -1.31 -10.91 -14.66
C ASN A 245 -1.11 -10.43 -16.10
N GLN A 246 -0.05 -10.91 -16.76
CA GLN A 246 0.25 -10.59 -18.15
C GLN A 246 -0.77 -11.19 -19.14
N ILE A 247 -1.46 -12.28 -18.79
CA ILE A 247 -2.50 -12.90 -19.64
C ILE A 247 -3.59 -11.89 -20.02
N PHE A 248 -4.03 -11.07 -19.06
CA PHE A 248 -5.07 -10.05 -19.28
C PHE A 248 -4.56 -8.84 -20.08
N LEU A 249 -3.23 -8.68 -20.17
CA LEU A 249 -2.54 -7.61 -20.88
C LEU A 249 -1.95 -8.07 -22.22
N ARG A 250 -2.25 -9.28 -22.69
CA ARG A 250 -1.65 -9.87 -23.91
C ARG A 250 -1.83 -9.03 -25.18
N GLY A 251 -2.81 -8.13 -25.22
CA GLY A 251 -2.95 -7.15 -26.31
C GLY A 251 -1.93 -6.00 -26.26
N LEU A 252 -1.37 -5.68 -25.10
CA LEU A 252 -0.40 -4.60 -24.89
C LEU A 252 1.05 -5.11 -24.90
N LEU A 253 1.24 -6.41 -24.67
CA LEU A 253 2.55 -7.05 -24.59
C LEU A 253 2.94 -7.69 -25.92
N THR A 254 4.17 -7.42 -26.38
CA THR A 254 4.73 -8.07 -27.58
C THR A 254 5.46 -9.39 -27.26
N GLN A 255 5.90 -9.58 -26.01
CA GLN A 255 6.57 -10.79 -25.51
C GLN A 255 6.18 -11.12 -24.06
N THR A 256 6.19 -12.41 -23.69
CA THR A 256 6.07 -12.86 -22.29
C THR A 256 7.45 -12.75 -21.62
N GLY A 257 7.86 -11.53 -21.27
CA GLY A 257 9.26 -11.25 -20.93
C GLY A 257 9.70 -11.59 -19.49
N SER A 258 8.82 -12.08 -18.61
CA SER A 258 9.18 -12.44 -17.23
C SER A 258 9.02 -13.93 -16.98
N SER A 259 10.11 -14.61 -16.61
CA SER A 259 10.08 -16.03 -16.23
C SER A 259 9.79 -16.21 -14.74
N SER A 260 9.31 -17.39 -14.35
CA SER A 260 9.14 -17.75 -12.92
C SER A 260 10.44 -17.55 -12.12
N GLN A 261 11.58 -17.81 -12.77
CA GLN A 261 12.91 -17.63 -12.20
C GLN A 261 13.20 -16.17 -11.82
N THR A 262 12.95 -15.22 -12.73
CA THR A 262 13.09 -13.78 -12.46
C THR A 262 12.29 -13.33 -11.24
N ASN A 263 11.05 -13.82 -11.10
CA ASN A 263 10.20 -13.49 -9.95
C ASN A 263 10.77 -14.05 -8.65
N GLN A 264 11.28 -15.30 -8.67
CA GLN A 264 11.93 -15.90 -7.50
C GLN A 264 13.19 -15.13 -7.08
N GLU A 265 14.03 -14.72 -8.03
CA GLU A 265 15.22 -13.91 -7.76
C GLU A 265 14.85 -12.55 -7.16
N THR A 266 13.81 -11.91 -7.67
CA THR A 266 13.29 -10.64 -7.13
C THR A 266 12.73 -10.82 -5.72
N VAL A 267 12.02 -11.91 -5.45
CA VAL A 267 11.55 -12.26 -4.10
C VAL A 267 12.73 -12.44 -3.14
N GLN A 268 13.77 -13.16 -3.53
CA GLN A 268 14.97 -13.34 -2.69
C GLN A 268 15.68 -12.00 -2.45
N TYR A 269 15.73 -11.14 -3.46
CA TYR A 269 16.27 -9.79 -3.32
C TYR A 269 15.50 -8.95 -2.30
N ILE A 270 14.16 -8.97 -2.36
CA ILE A 270 13.31 -8.28 -1.38
C ILE A 270 13.51 -8.84 0.04
N LYS A 271 13.60 -10.17 0.20
CA LYS A 271 13.90 -10.80 1.49
C LYS A 271 15.27 -10.41 2.03
N LYS A 272 16.27 -10.25 1.16
CA LYS A 272 17.57 -9.68 1.53
C LYS A 272 17.44 -8.24 2.01
N LYS A 273 16.68 -7.40 1.32
CA LYS A 273 16.40 -6.00 1.74
C LYS A 273 15.69 -5.90 3.08
N LEU A 274 14.75 -6.81 3.36
CA LEU A 274 14.07 -6.90 4.66
C LEU A 274 15.01 -7.26 5.84
N ASN A 275 16.20 -7.80 5.58
CA ASN A 275 17.21 -8.03 6.62
C ASN A 275 18.04 -6.77 6.93
N GLU A 276 17.98 -5.74 6.08
CA GLU A 276 18.64 -4.46 6.32
C GLU A 276 17.84 -3.66 7.37
N SER A 277 18.48 -2.73 8.10
CA SER A 277 17.83 -1.91 9.13
C SER A 277 16.97 -0.79 8.53
N LEU A 278 15.89 -1.17 7.86
CA LEU A 278 14.90 -0.27 7.23
C LEU A 278 13.88 0.26 8.23
N SER A 279 13.20 1.35 7.88
CA SER A 279 12.05 1.84 8.66
C SER A 279 10.85 0.89 8.53
N SER A 280 9.93 0.96 9.48
CA SER A 280 8.75 0.10 9.50
C SER A 280 7.86 0.30 8.28
N GLU A 281 7.71 1.54 7.82
CA GLU A 281 6.95 1.89 6.62
C GLU A 281 7.52 1.21 5.38
N LYS A 282 8.85 1.25 5.20
CA LYS A 282 9.54 0.57 4.08
C LYS A 282 9.41 -0.94 4.17
N ASN A 283 9.54 -1.52 5.36
CA ASN A 283 9.34 -2.96 5.56
C ASN A 283 7.90 -3.38 5.20
N ILE A 284 6.89 -2.62 5.65
CA ILE A 284 5.49 -2.87 5.31
C ILE A 284 5.29 -2.83 3.79
N ASN A 285 5.85 -1.83 3.11
CA ASN A 285 5.77 -1.76 1.65
C ASN A 285 6.41 -3.00 0.98
N LEU A 286 7.58 -3.44 1.43
CA LEU A 286 8.22 -4.65 0.90
C LEU A 286 7.39 -5.92 1.14
N PHE A 287 6.70 -6.05 2.28
CA PHE A 287 5.75 -7.15 2.48
C PHE A 287 4.54 -7.06 1.56
N HIS A 288 4.04 -5.85 1.26
CA HIS A 288 3.03 -5.70 0.23
C HIS A 288 3.56 -6.11 -1.16
N CYS A 289 4.80 -5.77 -1.50
CA CYS A 289 5.45 -6.22 -2.73
C CYS A 289 5.55 -7.74 -2.82
N LEU A 290 5.95 -8.42 -1.73
CA LEU A 290 5.95 -9.89 -1.67
C LEU A 290 4.55 -10.48 -1.91
N ASN A 291 3.51 -9.86 -1.34
CA ASN A 291 2.12 -10.27 -1.59
C ASN A 291 1.69 -10.09 -3.05
N GLU A 292 2.10 -9.00 -3.72
CA GLU A 292 1.84 -8.81 -5.16
C GLU A 292 2.57 -9.85 -6.02
N LEU A 293 3.72 -10.35 -5.56
CA LEU A 293 4.48 -11.46 -6.16
C LEU A 293 3.98 -12.86 -5.75
N ASN A 294 2.86 -12.94 -5.01
CA ASN A 294 2.30 -14.17 -4.44
C ASN A 294 3.23 -14.94 -3.48
N ASP A 295 4.27 -14.31 -2.92
CA ASP A 295 5.07 -14.88 -1.84
C ASP A 295 4.50 -14.48 -0.47
N ARG A 296 3.98 -15.46 0.26
CA ARG A 296 3.47 -15.30 1.63
C ARG A 296 4.27 -16.09 2.66
N SER A 297 5.39 -16.69 2.24
CA SER A 297 6.14 -17.67 3.02
C SER A 297 6.53 -17.17 4.42
N LEU A 298 7.09 -15.96 4.53
CA LEU A 298 7.48 -15.35 5.82
C LEU A 298 6.26 -15.05 6.71
N VAL A 299 5.14 -14.64 6.12
CA VAL A 299 3.91 -14.35 6.86
C VAL A 299 3.28 -15.64 7.37
N GLU A 300 3.24 -16.68 6.53
CA GLU A 300 2.71 -18.00 6.87
C GLU A 300 3.53 -18.67 7.97
N GLU A 301 4.86 -18.60 7.89
CA GLU A 301 5.80 -19.08 8.91
C GLU A 301 5.50 -18.44 10.28
N ILE A 302 5.38 -17.11 10.34
CA ILE A 302 5.10 -16.42 11.61
C ILE A 302 3.69 -16.70 12.10
N GLN A 303 2.70 -16.79 11.21
CA GLN A 303 1.35 -17.19 11.60
C GLN A 303 1.31 -18.60 12.20
N GLU A 304 2.11 -19.54 11.70
CA GLU A 304 2.24 -20.87 12.29
C GLU A 304 2.85 -20.81 13.71
N TYR A 305 3.88 -19.99 13.91
CA TYR A 305 4.48 -19.79 15.24
C TYR A 305 3.48 -19.18 16.23
N LEU A 306 2.65 -18.24 15.77
CA LEU A 306 1.56 -17.66 16.57
C LEU A 306 0.49 -18.69 16.92
N ARG A 307 0.00 -19.47 15.92
CA ARG A 307 -1.02 -20.52 16.14
C ARG A 307 -0.55 -21.62 17.09
N SER A 308 0.73 -21.96 17.04
CA SER A 308 1.31 -22.97 17.93
C SER A 308 1.62 -22.46 19.34
N GLY A 309 1.51 -21.14 19.58
CA GLY A 309 1.86 -20.51 20.86
C GLY A 309 3.34 -20.61 21.22
N ARG A 310 4.21 -20.84 20.22
CA ARG A 310 5.65 -21.10 20.42
C ARG A 310 6.53 -19.90 20.14
N LEU A 311 5.97 -18.75 19.76
CA LEU A 311 6.75 -17.57 19.37
C LEU A 311 7.76 -17.15 20.45
N SER A 312 7.37 -17.20 21.73
CA SER A 312 8.23 -16.88 22.87
C SER A 312 9.40 -17.86 23.11
N ARG A 313 9.38 -19.02 22.44
CA ARG A 313 10.42 -20.07 22.56
C ARG A 313 11.45 -20.02 21.45
N TYR A 314 11.21 -19.24 20.39
CA TYR A 314 12.10 -19.12 19.24
C TYR A 314 12.76 -17.75 19.21
N LYS A 315 14.07 -17.73 18.94
CA LYS A 315 14.76 -16.49 18.61
C LYS A 315 14.43 -16.13 17.16
N LEU A 316 13.67 -15.05 16.97
CA LEU A 316 13.28 -14.58 15.64
C LEU A 316 14.45 -13.86 14.95
N PHE A 317 14.59 -14.09 13.64
CA PHE A 317 15.47 -13.33 12.76
C PHE A 317 14.90 -11.92 12.46
N PRO A 318 15.72 -10.97 11.97
CA PRO A 318 15.25 -9.62 11.62
C PRO A 318 14.06 -9.59 10.64
N THR A 319 14.07 -10.44 9.61
CA THR A 319 12.95 -10.60 8.67
C THR A 319 11.69 -11.13 9.33
N GLN A 320 11.83 -12.08 10.25
CA GLN A 320 10.72 -12.66 11.02
C GLN A 320 10.10 -11.63 11.97
N TRP A 321 10.90 -10.80 12.63
CA TRP A 321 10.41 -9.64 13.39
C TRP A 321 9.64 -8.67 12.50
N SER A 322 10.17 -8.36 11.32
CA SER A 322 9.51 -7.48 10.37
C SER A 322 8.18 -8.06 9.87
N ALA A 323 8.12 -9.38 9.66
CA ALA A 323 6.89 -10.10 9.30
C ALA A 323 5.86 -10.06 10.44
N LEU A 324 6.29 -10.22 11.69
CA LEU A 324 5.42 -10.07 12.86
C LEU A 324 4.84 -8.66 12.95
N VAL A 325 5.69 -7.63 12.82
CA VAL A 325 5.25 -6.22 12.79
C VAL A 325 4.21 -6.01 11.69
N PHE A 326 4.47 -6.50 10.47
CA PHE A 326 3.54 -6.42 9.35
C PHE A 326 2.19 -7.10 9.66
N ILE A 327 2.21 -8.32 10.23
CA ILE A 327 1.00 -9.06 10.60
C ILE A 327 0.15 -8.28 11.60
N LEU A 328 0.80 -7.72 12.63
CA LEU A 328 0.12 -7.00 13.72
C LEU A 328 -0.42 -5.64 13.26
N LEU A 329 0.38 -4.86 12.54
CA LEU A 329 -0.05 -3.55 12.02
C LEU A 329 -1.18 -3.66 10.99
N SER A 330 -1.30 -4.80 10.32
CA SER A 330 -2.39 -5.03 9.39
C SER A 330 -3.69 -5.50 10.09
N SER A 331 -3.70 -5.70 11.43
CA SER A 331 -4.77 -6.37 12.18
C SER A 331 -5.54 -5.38 13.03
N GLU A 332 -6.78 -5.06 12.66
CA GLU A 332 -7.61 -4.12 13.43
C GLU A 332 -7.82 -4.59 14.89
N LYS A 333 -7.94 -5.90 15.11
CA LYS A 333 -8.14 -6.46 16.47
C LYS A 333 -6.90 -6.33 17.36
N ASP A 334 -5.70 -6.49 16.80
CA ASP A 334 -4.45 -6.44 17.57
C ASP A 334 -4.01 -5.00 17.86
N LEU A 335 -4.57 -4.02 17.14
CA LEU A 335 -4.32 -2.60 17.37
C LEU A 335 -5.20 -1.98 18.46
N ASP A 336 -6.32 -2.61 18.88
CA ASP A 336 -7.08 -2.07 20.01
C ASP A 336 -6.32 -2.26 21.33
N VAL A 337 -5.90 -3.50 21.63
CA VAL A 337 -5.08 -3.82 22.80
C VAL A 337 -3.89 -4.68 22.40
N PHE A 338 -2.71 -4.06 22.35
CA PHE A 338 -1.45 -4.76 22.17
C PHE A 338 -0.91 -5.24 23.51
N ASP A 339 -0.65 -6.54 23.60
CA ASP A 339 -0.08 -7.18 24.78
C ASP A 339 1.24 -7.85 24.42
N LEU A 340 2.35 -7.27 24.87
CA LEU A 340 3.69 -7.73 24.56
C LEU A 340 3.93 -9.18 25.03
N GLN A 341 3.32 -9.59 26.14
CA GLN A 341 3.48 -10.92 26.74
C GLN A 341 2.94 -12.05 25.84
N LYS A 342 2.01 -11.74 24.93
CA LYS A 342 1.52 -12.71 23.93
C LYS A 342 2.59 -13.12 22.93
N TYR A 343 3.65 -12.32 22.78
CA TYR A 343 4.69 -12.52 21.78
C TYR A 343 6.04 -12.84 22.44
N SER A 344 6.56 -11.92 23.26
CA SER A 344 7.84 -12.11 23.97
C SER A 344 8.00 -11.08 25.09
N ALA A 345 8.40 -11.54 26.28
CA ALA A 345 8.63 -10.74 27.48
C ALA A 345 10.02 -10.06 27.52
N SER A 346 10.63 -9.75 26.37
CA SER A 346 12.00 -9.22 26.30
C SER A 346 12.05 -7.76 25.85
N GLU A 347 13.06 -7.02 26.31
CA GLU A 347 13.32 -5.66 25.84
C GLU A 347 13.63 -5.63 24.33
N GLU A 348 14.35 -6.62 23.81
CA GLU A 348 14.59 -6.76 22.37
C GLU A 348 13.27 -6.81 21.59
N ALA A 349 12.31 -7.62 22.05
CA ALA A 349 11.00 -7.72 21.42
C ALA A 349 10.23 -6.40 21.50
N LEU A 350 10.26 -5.74 22.65
CA LEU A 350 9.66 -4.41 22.81
C LEU A 350 10.23 -3.43 21.79
N LEU A 351 11.56 -3.32 21.69
CA LEU A 351 12.21 -2.40 20.75
C LEU A 351 11.85 -2.71 19.29
N ARG A 352 11.77 -3.99 18.92
CA ARG A 352 11.33 -4.43 17.57
C ARG A 352 9.84 -4.16 17.32
N LEU A 353 9.01 -4.14 18.36
CA LEU A 353 7.55 -3.98 18.29
C LEU A 353 7.06 -2.57 18.64
N LEU A 354 7.94 -1.60 18.91
CA LEU A 354 7.57 -0.18 19.07
C LEU A 354 6.65 0.37 17.97
N PRO A 355 6.79 -0.03 16.68
CA PRO A 355 5.86 0.40 15.65
C PRO A 355 4.41 -0.03 15.93
N VAL A 356 4.23 -1.24 16.49
CA VAL A 356 2.92 -1.76 16.90
C VAL A 356 2.41 -0.99 18.11
N VAL A 357 3.25 -0.77 19.13
CA VAL A 357 2.90 0.04 20.30
C VAL A 357 2.42 1.44 19.91
N LYS A 358 3.09 2.07 18.92
CA LYS A 358 2.72 3.39 18.38
C LYS A 358 1.37 3.39 17.69
N ALA A 359 1.03 2.31 16.98
CA ALA A 359 -0.21 2.17 16.24
C ALA A 359 -1.40 1.74 17.12
N SER A 360 -1.14 1.12 18.27
CA SER A 360 -2.18 0.60 19.15
C SER A 360 -2.87 1.69 20.00
N ASN A 361 -4.15 1.48 20.32
CA ASN A 361 -4.90 2.33 21.24
C ASN A 361 -4.45 2.10 22.70
N LYS A 362 -4.25 0.83 23.07
CA LYS A 362 -3.74 0.41 24.38
C LYS A 362 -2.54 -0.51 24.23
N ALA A 363 -1.53 -0.32 25.08
CA ALA A 363 -0.37 -1.20 25.16
C ALA A 363 -0.12 -1.70 26.59
N LEU A 364 0.08 -3.02 26.71
CA LEU A 364 0.50 -3.70 27.93
C LEU A 364 1.95 -4.13 27.77
N LEU A 365 2.87 -3.41 28.42
CA LEU A 365 4.30 -3.63 28.31
C LEU A 365 4.83 -4.08 29.67
N SER A 366 4.87 -5.40 29.87
CA SER A 366 5.52 -6.02 31.03
C SER A 366 6.88 -6.55 30.56
N VAL A 367 7.96 -5.82 30.85
CA VAL A 367 9.35 -6.20 30.59
C VAL A 367 10.13 -6.04 31.89
N PRO A 368 10.60 -7.14 32.50
CA PRO A 368 11.41 -7.07 33.72
C PRO A 368 12.67 -6.23 33.49
N ASN A 369 12.97 -5.29 34.39
CA ASN A 369 14.16 -4.45 34.38
C ASN A 369 14.38 -3.70 33.04
N LEU A 370 13.35 -2.95 32.61
CA LEU A 370 13.42 -2.14 31.39
C LEU A 370 14.56 -1.12 31.49
N SER A 371 15.53 -1.20 30.59
CA SER A 371 16.69 -0.29 30.59
C SER A 371 16.33 1.13 30.16
N GLU A 372 17.28 2.08 30.30
CA GLU A 372 17.14 3.43 29.73
C GLU A 372 16.87 3.41 28.22
N THR A 373 17.45 2.44 27.50
CA THR A 373 17.22 2.29 26.05
C THR A 373 15.77 1.91 25.76
N GLY A 374 15.23 0.95 26.51
CA GLY A 374 13.82 0.58 26.45
C GLY A 374 12.89 1.75 26.81
N CYS A 375 13.23 2.50 27.87
CA CYS A 375 12.48 3.68 28.30
C CYS A 375 12.46 4.77 27.22
N GLU A 376 13.59 5.05 26.56
CA GLU A 376 13.62 6.02 25.47
C GLU A 376 12.90 5.52 24.22
N GLY A 377 12.95 4.21 23.95
CA GLY A 377 12.15 3.58 22.90
C GLY A 377 10.65 3.86 23.08
N VAL A 378 10.11 3.58 24.26
CA VAL A 378 8.69 3.85 24.56
C VAL A 378 8.41 5.36 24.60
N SER A 379 9.32 6.16 25.13
CA SER A 379 9.17 7.63 25.17
C SER A 379 9.15 8.26 23.79
N SER A 380 9.90 7.71 22.83
CA SER A 380 9.84 8.14 21.42
C SER A 380 8.44 7.94 20.82
N VAL A 381 7.75 6.87 21.21
CA VAL A 381 6.35 6.61 20.82
C VAL A 381 5.42 7.66 21.43
N LEU A 382 5.59 7.97 22.72
CA LEU A 382 4.78 8.99 23.41
C LEU A 382 4.98 10.40 22.84
N ARG A 383 6.20 10.75 22.43
CA ARG A 383 6.52 12.05 21.83
C ARG A 383 6.08 12.16 20.36
N SER A 384 5.66 11.08 19.73
CA SER A 384 5.32 11.08 18.31
C SER A 384 3.93 11.66 18.04
N GLN A 385 3.86 12.66 17.15
CA GLN A 385 2.59 13.27 16.73
C GLN A 385 1.60 12.28 16.07
N TYR A 386 2.11 11.14 15.58
CA TYR A 386 1.34 10.10 14.91
C TYR A 386 1.00 8.91 15.82
N SER A 387 1.18 9.05 17.13
CA SER A 387 0.85 7.98 18.07
C SER A 387 -0.67 7.86 18.28
N SER A 388 -1.16 6.64 18.13
CA SER A 388 -2.54 6.27 18.46
C SER A 388 -2.72 5.89 19.93
N LEU A 389 -1.62 5.74 20.68
CA LEU A 389 -1.64 5.27 22.05
C LEU A 389 -2.39 6.23 22.98
N ARG A 390 -3.35 5.70 23.72
CA ARG A 390 -4.17 6.39 24.74
C ARG A 390 -3.99 5.77 26.11
N GLU A 391 -3.78 4.46 26.19
CA GLU A 391 -3.55 3.76 27.46
C GLU A 391 -2.22 2.99 27.43
N LEU A 392 -1.37 3.23 28.41
CA LEU A 392 -0.11 2.51 28.59
C LEU A 392 -0.06 1.86 29.96
N ASN A 393 0.21 0.56 29.99
CA ASN A 393 0.45 -0.18 31.21
C ASN A 393 1.91 -0.67 31.25
N LEU A 394 2.64 -0.20 32.26
CA LEU A 394 4.02 -0.56 32.61
C LEU A 394 4.09 -1.31 33.96
N SER A 395 2.96 -1.78 34.48
CA SER A 395 2.93 -2.61 35.69
C SER A 395 3.80 -3.86 35.47
N ILE A 396 4.57 -4.22 36.50
CA ILE A 396 5.59 -5.28 36.55
C ILE A 396 6.95 -4.85 35.99
N ASN A 397 7.13 -3.59 35.62
CA ASN A 397 8.44 -3.05 35.24
C ASN A 397 9.12 -2.41 36.45
N SER A 398 10.21 -3.02 36.93
CA SER A 398 11.14 -2.33 37.84
C SER A 398 11.84 -1.21 37.07
N LEU A 399 11.38 0.03 37.23
CA LEU A 399 11.97 1.21 36.60
C LEU A 399 12.95 1.89 37.57
N GLU A 400 14.14 2.24 37.07
CA GLU A 400 15.08 3.09 37.78
C GLU A 400 14.66 4.58 37.71
N ASP A 401 15.22 5.43 38.58
CA ASP A 401 14.94 6.87 38.63
C ASP A 401 15.17 7.57 37.28
N SER A 402 16.13 7.12 36.48
CA SER A 402 16.39 7.64 35.14
C SER A 402 15.24 7.32 34.18
N GLY A 403 14.69 6.10 34.23
CA GLY A 403 13.50 5.71 33.48
C GLY A 403 12.29 6.58 33.80
N PHE A 404 12.06 6.91 35.08
CA PHE A 404 10.99 7.84 35.48
C PHE A 404 11.18 9.24 34.90
N LYS A 405 12.40 9.77 34.89
CA LYS A 405 12.70 11.08 34.29
C LYS A 405 12.44 11.09 32.79
N ILE A 406 12.84 10.04 32.08
CA ILE A 406 12.63 9.85 30.64
C ILE A 406 11.12 9.89 30.31
N PHE A 407 10.31 9.14 31.06
CA PHE A 407 8.85 9.12 30.88
C PHE A 407 8.20 10.45 31.25
N SER A 408 8.61 11.10 32.35
CA SER A 408 8.07 12.41 32.75
C SER A 408 8.24 13.44 31.63
N ALA A 409 9.45 13.55 31.07
CA ALA A 409 9.73 14.45 29.96
C ALA A 409 8.93 14.09 28.68
N ALA A 410 8.65 12.80 28.45
CA ALA A 410 7.84 12.37 27.31
C ALA A 410 6.36 12.74 27.46
N LEU A 411 5.81 12.68 28.68
CA LEU A 411 4.43 13.03 28.99
C LEU A 411 4.16 14.54 28.88
N GLU A 412 5.17 15.37 29.14
CA GLU A 412 5.11 16.83 28.98
C GLU A 412 5.12 17.27 27.51
N SER A 413 5.43 16.37 26.57
CA SER A 413 5.44 16.69 25.14
C SER A 413 4.06 17.16 24.65
N PRO A 414 3.98 18.25 23.86
CA PRO A 414 2.72 18.70 23.27
C PRO A 414 2.10 17.68 22.31
N HIS A 415 2.91 16.74 21.82
CA HIS A 415 2.47 15.65 20.96
C HIS A 415 1.98 14.41 21.72
N CYS A 416 2.17 14.36 23.04
CA CYS A 416 1.69 13.25 23.85
C CYS A 416 0.15 13.24 23.87
N ARG A 417 -0.43 12.12 23.45
CA ARG A 417 -1.88 11.90 23.43
C ARG A 417 -2.34 10.87 24.47
N LEU A 418 -1.44 10.46 25.36
CA LEU A 418 -1.73 9.46 26.38
C LEU A 418 -2.76 10.00 27.39
N GLU A 419 -3.79 9.20 27.68
CA GLU A 419 -4.87 9.53 28.60
C GLU A 419 -4.75 8.80 29.93
N THR A 420 -4.16 7.60 29.91
CA THR A 420 -3.94 6.77 31.10
C THR A 420 -2.56 6.15 31.09
N LEU A 421 -1.82 6.30 32.19
CA LEU A 421 -0.60 5.57 32.49
C LEU A 421 -0.79 4.73 33.75
N ARG A 422 -0.51 3.43 33.67
CA ARG A 422 -0.48 2.51 34.81
C ARG A 422 0.95 2.05 35.06
N SER A 423 1.40 2.12 36.30
CA SER A 423 2.67 1.58 36.79
C SER A 423 2.43 1.00 38.18
N ASP A 424 3.27 0.06 38.63
CA ASP A 424 3.11 -0.60 39.95
C ASP A 424 3.12 0.38 41.13
N LEU A 425 3.70 1.56 40.93
CA LEU A 425 3.80 2.59 41.96
C LEU A 425 2.73 3.69 41.83
N VAL A 426 2.12 3.88 40.64
CA VAL A 426 1.22 5.02 40.37
C VAL A 426 0.21 4.71 39.26
N LEU A 427 -1.07 5.07 39.49
CA LEU A 427 -2.09 5.19 38.44
C LEU A 427 -2.33 6.68 38.14
N ILE A 428 -2.02 7.13 36.92
CA ILE A 428 -2.27 8.51 36.48
C ILE A 428 -3.34 8.52 35.39
N SER A 429 -4.45 9.22 35.64
CA SER A 429 -5.48 9.53 34.65
C SER A 429 -5.40 11.02 34.29
N PHE A 430 -5.12 11.33 33.03
CA PHE A 430 -4.82 12.70 32.58
C PHE A 430 -6.05 13.57 32.32
N HIS A 431 -7.27 13.09 32.60
CA HIS A 431 -8.51 13.89 32.48
C HIS A 431 -8.53 15.13 33.40
N SER A 432 -7.66 15.22 34.40
CA SER A 432 -7.58 16.37 35.33
C SER A 432 -6.25 17.16 35.30
N PHE A 433 -5.20 16.71 34.61
CA PHE A 433 -3.86 17.33 34.72
C PHE A 433 -3.64 18.55 33.79
N ARG A 434 -4.26 18.53 32.59
CA ARG A 434 -4.14 19.64 31.60
C ARG A 434 -4.84 20.95 32.01
N LYS A 435 -5.49 21.00 33.19
CA LYS A 435 -6.07 22.24 33.73
C LYS A 435 -5.12 23.05 34.64
N SER A 436 -3.91 22.54 34.96
CA SER A 436 -3.01 23.25 35.89
C SER A 436 -1.76 23.90 35.27
N THR A 437 -1.60 23.85 33.94
CA THR A 437 -0.47 24.48 33.23
C THR A 437 -0.94 25.41 32.13
N ASN A 438 -1.76 26.40 32.49
CA ASN A 438 -1.96 27.64 31.74
C ASN A 438 -1.97 28.82 32.71
#